data_AF-A0A1J5MDR4-F1
#
_entry.id   AF-A0A1J5MDR4-F1
#
_cell.length_a   1.000
_cell.length_b   1.000
_cell.length_c   1.000
_cell.angle_alpha   90.00
_cell.angle_beta   90.00
_cell.angle_gamma   90.00
#
_symmetry.space_group_name_H-M   'P 1'
#
loop_
_entity.id
_entity.type
_entity.pdbx_description
1 polymer ?
#
loop_
_entity_poly.entity_id
_entity_poly.type
_entity_poly.pdbx_seq_one_letter_code
_entity_poly.pdbx_strand_id
1 'polypeptide(L)' 'WQSLAASHKVPLISCISASLRRGVADEQVAQEQKLMSHNLADGFALGGLGEFVTASAQADRLIQF' A
#
# COMPACT_ATOMS: atom_id res chain seq x y z
N TRP A 1 1.13 12.19 3.16
CA TRP A 1 0.65 10.89 3.67
C TRP A 1 1.53 10.33 4.77
N GLN A 2 2.85 10.20 4.58
CA GLN A 2 3.76 9.68 5.60
C GLN A 2 3.69 10.44 6.94
N SER A 3 3.68 11.79 6.92
CA SER A 3 3.52 12.58 8.15
C SER A 3 2.18 12.32 8.85
N LEU A 4 1.08 12.18 8.09
CA LEU A 4 -0.24 11.87 8.64
C LEU A 4 -0.23 10.50 9.34
N ALA A 5 0.35 9.49 8.68
CA ALA A 5 0.48 8.15 9.23
C ALA A 5 1.35 8.13 10.50
N ALA A 6 2.46 8.87 10.51
CA ALA A 6 3.32 8.99 11.69
C ALA A 6 2.61 9.67 12.86
N SER A 7 1.87 10.76 12.61
CA SER A 7 1.17 11.52 13.66
C SER A 7 -0.09 10.83 14.18
N HIS A 8 -0.82 10.11 13.33
CA HIS A 8 -2.15 9.59 13.66
C HIS A 8 -2.24 8.06 13.63
N LYS A 9 -1.14 7.36 13.35
CA LYS A 9 -1.07 5.89 13.26
C LYS A 9 -2.07 5.31 12.26
N VAL A 10 -2.28 6.01 11.15
CA VAL A 10 -3.15 5.58 10.06
C VAL A 10 -2.35 4.67 9.12
N PRO A 11 -2.82 3.43 8.85
CA PRO A 11 -2.14 2.55 7.91
C PRO A 11 -2.23 3.11 6.48
N LEU A 12 -1.10 3.06 5.76
CA LEU A 12 -1.02 3.44 4.35
C LEU A 12 -0.86 2.18 3.51
N ILE A 13 -1.91 1.79 2.79
CA ILE A 13 -1.91 0.57 1.99
C ILE A 13 -2.00 0.95 0.51
N SER A 14 -1.05 0.46 -0.29
CA SER A 14 -1.07 0.61 -1.75
C SER A 14 -1.42 -0.72 -2.40
N CYS A 15 -2.36 -0.70 -3.35
CA CYS A 15 -2.76 -1.91 -4.06
C CYS A 15 -1.57 -2.53 -4.81
N ILE A 16 -1.19 -3.76 -4.48
CA ILE A 16 -0.02 -4.45 -5.07
C ILE A 16 -0.08 -4.50 -6.60
N SER A 17 -1.21 -4.93 -7.16
CA SER A 17 -1.37 -5.06 -8.61
C SER A 17 -1.31 -3.70 -9.33
N ALA A 18 -1.83 -2.64 -8.70
CA ALA A 18 -1.78 -1.29 -9.26
C ALA A 18 -0.40 -0.64 -9.13
N SER A 19 0.31 -0.95 -8.05
CA SER A 19 1.68 -0.49 -7.76
C SER A 19 2.67 -1.08 -8.76
N LEU A 20 2.63 -2.41 -8.96
CA LEU A 20 3.54 -3.10 -9.85
C LEU A 20 3.38 -2.69 -11.31
N ARG A 21 2.15 -2.49 -11.80
CA ARG A 21 1.91 -1.94 -13.15
C ARG A 21 2.51 -0.54 -13.36
N ARG A 22 2.84 0.17 -12.27
CA ARG A 22 3.46 1.50 -12.28
C ARG A 22 4.93 1.49 -11.83
N GLY A 23 5.52 0.30 -11.67
CA GLY A 23 6.91 0.16 -11.25
C GLY A 23 7.15 0.53 -9.78
N VAL A 24 6.13 0.41 -8.93
CA VAL A 24 6.27 0.57 -7.48
C VAL A 24 6.33 -0.81 -6.81
N ALA A 25 7.41 -1.09 -6.10
CA ALA A 25 7.66 -2.36 -5.42
C ALA A 25 8.30 -2.12 -4.05
N ASP A 26 7.95 -2.95 -3.07
CA ASP A 26 8.72 -3.09 -1.84
C ASP A 26 9.90 -4.05 -2.04
N GLU A 27 10.70 -4.23 -0.99
CA GLU A 27 11.88 -5.08 -1.03
C GLU A 27 11.53 -6.54 -1.33
N GLN A 28 10.49 -7.08 -0.70
CA GLN A 28 10.07 -8.47 -0.90
C GLN A 28 9.68 -8.71 -2.37
N VAL A 29 8.81 -7.88 -2.92
CA VAL A 29 8.35 -8.02 -4.30
C VAL A 29 9.49 -7.78 -5.29
N ALA A 30 10.39 -6.85 -5.00
CA ALA A 30 11.59 -6.64 -5.83
C ALA A 30 12.47 -7.89 -5.86
N GLN A 31 12.67 -8.57 -4.72
CA GLN A 31 13.41 -9.84 -4.67
C GLN A 31 12.70 -10.96 -5.45
N GLU A 32 11.39 -11.16 -5.22
CA GLU A 32 10.59 -12.19 -5.89
C GLU A 32 10.57 -12.02 -7.42
N GLN A 33 10.48 -10.77 -7.89
CA GLN A 33 10.41 -10.43 -9.32
C GLN A 33 11.79 -10.17 -9.95
N LYS A 34 12.88 -10.32 -9.18
CA LYS A 34 14.27 -10.07 -9.62
C LYS A 34 14.46 -8.66 -10.20
N LEU A 35 13.84 -7.67 -9.57
CA LEU A 35 14.04 -6.27 -9.90
C LEU A 35 15.39 -5.79 -9.34
N MET A 36 16.01 -4.81 -10.00
CA MET A 36 17.28 -4.25 -9.53
C MET A 36 17.16 -3.41 -8.26
N SER A 37 15.96 -2.93 -7.94
CA SER A 37 15.69 -2.04 -6.83
C SER A 37 14.22 -2.09 -6.40
N HIS A 38 13.95 -1.67 -5.17
CA HIS A 38 12.62 -1.34 -4.67
C HIS A 38 12.51 0.18 -4.47
N ASN A 39 11.29 0.69 -4.42
CA ASN A 39 11.02 2.13 -4.35
C ASN A 39 9.70 2.48 -3.62
N LEU A 40 9.11 1.52 -2.89
CA LEU A 40 7.97 1.83 -2.01
C LEU A 40 8.40 2.84 -0.94
N ALA A 41 7.60 3.90 -0.78
CA ALA A 41 7.87 4.93 0.21
C ALA A 41 7.70 4.40 1.64
N ASP A 42 8.51 4.89 2.57
CA ASP A 42 8.47 4.46 3.97
C ASP A 42 7.08 4.60 4.59
N GLY A 43 6.69 3.62 5.41
CA GLY A 43 5.39 3.59 6.08
C GLY A 43 4.21 3.14 5.20
N PHE A 44 4.43 2.89 3.91
CA PHE A 44 3.46 2.18 3.08
C PHE A 44 3.68 0.66 3.16
N ALA A 45 2.59 -0.09 3.01
CA ALA A 45 2.61 -1.52 2.74
C ALA A 45 1.91 -1.81 1.41
N LEU A 46 2.33 -2.87 0.71
CA LEU A 46 1.58 -3.40 -0.41
C LEU A 46 0.47 -4.31 0.10
N GLY A 47 -0.76 -4.09 -0.39
CA GLY A 47 -1.94 -4.83 0.04
C GLY A 47 -2.81 -5.29 -1.12
N GLY A 48 -3.65 -6.30 -0.86
CA GLY A 48 -4.58 -6.87 -1.83
C GLY A 48 -5.93 -6.13 -1.90
N LEU A 49 -6.74 -6.43 -2.92
CA LEU A 49 -8.13 -5.94 -2.98
C LEU A 49 -8.97 -6.41 -1.78
N GLY A 50 -8.67 -7.59 -1.23
CA GLY A 50 -9.34 -8.13 -0.05
C GLY A 50 -9.23 -7.22 1.18
N GLU A 51 -8.06 -6.64 1.43
CA GLU A 51 -7.86 -5.69 2.55
C GLU A 51 -8.74 -4.45 2.39
N PHE A 52 -8.87 -3.91 1.18
CA PHE A 52 -9.77 -2.80 0.91
C PHE A 52 -11.22 -3.17 1.17
N VAL A 53 -11.67 -4.35 0.73
CA VAL A 53 -13.04 -4.83 0.96
C VAL A 53 -13.30 -5.02 2.45
N THR A 54 -12.38 -5.66 3.18
CA THR A 54 -12.50 -5.86 4.63
C THR A 54 -12.54 -4.53 5.38
N ALA A 55 -11.63 -3.60 5.08
CA ALA A 55 -11.59 -2.29 5.72
C ALA A 55 -12.86 -1.48 5.42
N SER A 56 -13.34 -1.51 4.18
CA SER A 56 -14.57 -0.81 3.78
C SER A 56 -15.82 -1.39 4.44
N ALA A 57 -15.85 -2.70 4.69
CA ALA A 57 -16.95 -3.35 5.39
C ALA A 57 -16.95 -3.07 6.90
N GLN A 58 -15.78 -2.80 7.50
CA GLN A 58 -15.65 -2.46 8.93
C GLN A 58 -15.83 -0.97 9.22
N ALA A 59 -15.62 -0.10 8.23
CA ALA A 59 -15.76 1.33 8.40
C ALA A 59 -17.22 1.78 8.29
N ASP A 60 -17.61 2.76 9.11
CA ASP A 60 -18.93 3.40 8.99
C ASP A 60 -19.08 4.20 7.69
N ARG A 61 -17.96 4.68 7.12
CA ARG A 61 -17.93 5.57 5.96
C ARG A 61 -16.74 5.25 5.06
N LEU A 62 -16.97 5.32 3.76
CA LEU A 62 -15.94 5.29 2.72
C LEU A 62 -15.90 6.66 2.03
N ILE A 63 -14.72 7.28 1.98
CA ILE A 63 -14.48 8.55 1.29
C ILE A 63 -13.50 8.30 0.14
N GLN A 64 -13.88 8.68 -1.08
CA GLN A 64 -13.08 8.50 -2.31
C GLN A 64 -12.70 9.89 -2.87
N PHE A 65 -11.51 9.98 -3.45
CA PHE A 65 -10.91 11.20 -4.00
C PHE A 65 -10.53 11.00 -5.47
#